data_AF-A0A7M1B4E8-F1
#
_entry.id   AF-A0A7M1B4E8-F1
#
_cell.length_a   1.000
_cell.length_b   1.000
_cell.length_c   1.000
_cell.angle_alpha   90.00
_cell.angle_beta   90.00
_cell.angle_gamma   90.00
#
_symmetry.space_group_name_H-M   'P 1'
#
loop_
_entity.id
_entity.type
_entity.pdbx_description
1 polymer ?
#
loop_
_entity_poly.entity_id
_entity_poly.type
_entity_poly.pdbx_seq_one_letter_code
_entity_poly.pdbx_strand_id
1 'polypeptide(L)'
;MCNFNNLDQKKKEFLHLFLTDAAKNIGGVNYLLALIEAMRAKKPHSLMQKNCQIASNNTIIKWNKVVFKDKVDLIQNILVAHREAEEKNFNILHGANSKVKKNIINMSRALAPLKFVITPQNPNDGEGFSFTVFETLEDDVIIFNPIFIALFFCSTEFTKKAIKYQI
;
A
#
# COMPACT_ATOMS: atom_id res chain seq x y z
N MET A 1 -7.94 5.33 6.40
CA MET A 1 -6.92 5.24 5.32
C MET A 1 -7.46 4.81 3.95
N CYS A 2 -8.47 3.93 3.84
CA CYS A 2 -9.00 3.45 2.54
C CYS A 2 -10.31 4.10 2.05
N ASN A 3 -10.72 5.22 2.64
CA ASN A 3 -11.81 6.04 2.12
C ASN A 3 -11.19 7.30 1.51
N PHE A 4 -11.17 7.37 0.18
CA PHE A 4 -10.53 8.47 -0.55
C PHE A 4 -11.15 9.84 -0.20
N ASN A 5 -12.47 9.88 0.01
CA ASN A 5 -13.18 11.13 0.29
C ASN A 5 -12.73 11.76 1.62
N ASN A 6 -12.33 10.93 2.59
CA ASN A 6 -11.92 11.35 3.93
C ASN A 6 -10.42 11.69 4.04
N LEU A 7 -9.68 11.62 2.92
CA LEU A 7 -8.30 12.08 2.89
C LEU A 7 -8.23 13.60 2.82
N ASP A 8 -7.19 14.16 3.43
CA ASP A 8 -6.85 15.57 3.25
C ASP A 8 -6.45 15.86 1.81
N GLN A 9 -6.49 17.14 1.44
CA GLN A 9 -6.21 17.62 0.09
C GLN A 9 -4.82 17.20 -0.39
N LYS A 10 -3.79 17.37 0.44
CA LYS A 10 -2.40 17.04 0.10
C LYS A 10 -2.23 15.56 -0.22
N LYS A 11 -2.92 14.67 0.50
CA LYS A 11 -2.88 13.21 0.25
C LYS A 11 -3.65 12.83 -1.00
N LYS A 12 -4.78 13.49 -1.30
CA LYS A 12 -5.51 13.27 -2.55
C LYS A 12 -4.64 13.64 -3.75
N GLU A 13 -4.00 14.82 -3.70
CA GLU A 13 -3.05 15.28 -4.72
C GLU A 13 -1.86 14.32 -4.85
N PHE A 14 -1.22 13.93 -3.74
CA PHE A 14 -0.11 12.98 -3.74
C PHE A 14 -0.50 11.64 -4.39
N LEU A 15 -1.61 11.03 -3.97
CA LEU A 15 -2.08 9.78 -4.53
C LEU A 15 -2.40 9.91 -6.01
N HIS A 16 -3.04 11.01 -6.42
CA HIS A 16 -3.35 11.28 -7.82
C HIS A 16 -2.09 11.36 -8.68
N LEU A 17 -1.14 12.22 -8.28
CA LEU A 17 0.11 12.43 -9.00
C LEU A 17 0.91 11.12 -9.08
N PHE A 18 1.12 10.45 -7.94
CA PHE A 18 1.88 9.21 -7.89
C PHE A 18 1.23 8.11 -8.72
N LEU A 19 -0.08 7.84 -8.54
CA LEU A 19 -0.72 6.71 -9.23
C LEU A 19 -0.88 6.97 -10.73
N THR A 20 -1.05 8.23 -11.15
CA THR A 20 -1.10 8.60 -12.56
C THR A 20 0.26 8.43 -13.23
N ASP A 21 1.34 8.88 -12.56
CA ASP A 21 2.70 8.69 -13.05
C ASP A 21 3.10 7.20 -13.06
N ALA A 22 2.82 6.49 -11.97
CA ALA A 22 3.04 5.06 -11.85
C ALA A 22 2.31 4.27 -12.94
N ALA A 23 1.06 4.64 -13.27
CA ALA A 23 0.31 4.05 -14.35
C ALA A 23 0.98 4.31 -15.72
N LYS A 24 1.43 5.54 -15.99
CA LYS A 24 2.14 5.86 -17.24
C LYS A 24 3.43 5.05 -17.39
N ASN A 25 4.17 4.87 -16.30
CA ASN A 25 5.44 4.12 -16.27
C ASN A 25 5.29 2.59 -16.36
N ILE A 26 4.07 2.07 -16.52
CA ILE A 26 3.82 0.63 -16.68
C ILE A 26 2.84 0.33 -17.84
N GLY A 27 2.63 1.24 -18.78
CA GLY A 27 1.78 1.03 -19.96
C GLY A 27 0.34 1.53 -19.83
N GLY A 28 -0.03 2.12 -18.69
CA GLY A 28 -1.28 2.85 -18.49
C GLY A 28 -2.14 2.37 -17.32
N VAL A 29 -3.26 3.07 -17.11
CA VAL A 29 -4.17 2.84 -15.98
C VAL A 29 -4.71 1.42 -15.95
N ASN A 30 -5.05 0.85 -17.09
CA ASN A 30 -5.58 -0.52 -17.15
C ASN A 30 -4.57 -1.56 -16.67
N TYR A 31 -3.27 -1.34 -16.90
CA TYR A 31 -2.22 -2.27 -16.50
C TYR A 31 -2.03 -2.24 -14.98
N LEU A 32 -2.15 -1.04 -14.38
CA LEU A 32 -2.14 -0.87 -12.93
C LEU A 32 -3.37 -1.52 -12.26
N LEU A 33 -4.56 -1.31 -12.82
CA LEU A 33 -5.79 -1.90 -12.30
C LEU A 33 -5.78 -3.43 -12.41
N ALA A 34 -5.32 -3.98 -13.54
CA ALA A 34 -5.18 -5.42 -13.74
C ALA A 34 -4.19 -6.04 -12.73
N LEU A 35 -3.10 -5.33 -12.40
CA LEU A 35 -2.17 -5.75 -11.35
C LEU A 35 -2.84 -5.81 -9.98
N ILE A 36 -3.57 -4.76 -9.61
CA ILE A 36 -4.29 -4.69 -8.33
C ILE A 36 -5.33 -5.82 -8.23
N GLU A 37 -6.03 -6.12 -9.33
CA GLU A 37 -6.97 -7.24 -9.39
C GLU A 37 -6.26 -8.58 -9.20
N ALA A 38 -5.15 -8.81 -9.91
CA ALA A 38 -4.32 -10.00 -9.75
C ALA A 38 -3.79 -10.15 -8.32
N MET A 39 -3.42 -9.05 -7.66
CA MET A 39 -3.03 -9.03 -6.25
C MET A 39 -4.18 -9.46 -5.34
N ARG A 40 -5.38 -8.90 -5.52
CA ARG A 40 -6.57 -9.23 -4.70
C ARG A 40 -7.06 -10.66 -4.85
N ALA A 41 -6.83 -11.26 -6.01
CA ALA A 41 -7.19 -12.66 -6.26
C ALA A 41 -6.36 -13.62 -5.40
N LYS A 42 -5.20 -13.19 -4.87
CA LYS A 42 -4.35 -14.03 -4.02
C LYS A 42 -4.91 -14.19 -2.62
N LYS A 43 -4.98 -15.44 -2.16
CA LYS A 43 -5.43 -15.83 -0.80
C LYS A 43 -4.26 -16.41 0.01
N PRO A 44 -4.30 -16.29 1.36
CA PRO A 44 -5.25 -15.49 2.14
C PRO A 44 -5.02 -13.97 1.98
N HIS A 45 -3.80 -13.54 1.63
CA HIS A 45 -3.46 -12.16 1.28
C HIS A 45 -2.28 -12.13 0.29
N SER A 46 -2.19 -11.09 -0.56
CA SER A 46 -1.12 -10.92 -1.56
C SER A 46 0.28 -10.82 -0.96
N LEU A 47 0.44 -10.11 0.15
CA LEU A 47 1.74 -10.00 0.85
C LEU A 47 2.29 -11.35 1.37
N MET A 48 1.44 -12.36 1.48
CA MET A 48 1.79 -13.69 1.98
C MET A 48 2.24 -14.66 0.86
N GLN A 49 2.35 -14.20 -0.38
CA GLN A 49 2.83 -15.06 -1.47
C GLN A 49 4.27 -15.50 -1.23
N LYS A 50 4.50 -16.83 -1.20
CA LYS A 50 5.82 -17.44 -0.92
C LYS A 50 6.92 -16.96 -1.86
N ASN A 51 6.58 -16.74 -3.13
CA ASN A 51 7.55 -16.33 -4.16
C ASN A 51 7.80 -14.82 -4.15
N CYS A 52 7.18 -14.07 -3.23
CA CYS A 52 7.25 -12.62 -3.13
C CYS A 52 7.00 -11.89 -4.47
N GLN A 53 6.12 -12.44 -5.30
CA GLN A 53 5.80 -11.86 -6.59
C GLN A 53 4.37 -12.16 -7.01
N ILE A 54 3.78 -11.25 -7.78
CA ILE A 54 2.47 -11.41 -8.41
C ILE A 54 2.57 -10.79 -9.81
N ALA A 55 2.14 -11.54 -10.82
CA ALA A 55 2.07 -11.05 -12.20
C ALA A 55 0.62 -10.88 -12.63
N SER A 56 0.37 -9.84 -13.42
CA SER A 56 -0.76 -9.72 -14.34
C SER A 56 -0.29 -10.04 -15.76
N ASN A 57 -1.16 -9.88 -16.75
CA ASN A 57 -0.78 -10.08 -18.15
C ASN A 57 0.32 -9.13 -18.63
N ASN A 58 0.43 -7.95 -18.02
CA ASN A 58 1.29 -6.88 -18.52
C ASN A 58 2.31 -6.37 -17.52
N THR A 59 2.14 -6.66 -16.23
CA THR A 59 2.96 -6.10 -15.16
C THR A 59 3.25 -7.14 -14.10
N ILE A 60 4.39 -7.00 -13.43
CA ILE A 60 4.78 -7.85 -12.31
C ILE A 60 5.21 -6.99 -11.13
N ILE A 61 4.70 -7.32 -9.94
CA ILE A 61 5.19 -6.78 -8.66
C ILE A 61 6.07 -7.83 -7.99
N LYS A 62 7.24 -7.41 -7.48
CA LYS A 62 8.15 -8.23 -6.68
C LYS A 62 8.52 -7.52 -5.38
N TRP A 63 8.79 -8.29 -4.34
CA TRP A 63 9.35 -7.80 -3.08
C TRP A 63 10.33 -8.81 -2.49
N ASN A 64 11.08 -8.40 -1.48
CA ASN A 64 12.28 -9.11 -1.02
C ASN A 64 12.06 -10.10 0.14
N LYS A 65 10.87 -10.13 0.78
CA LYS A 65 10.60 -11.04 1.91
C LYS A 65 9.12 -11.35 2.09
N VAL A 66 8.77 -12.59 2.41
CA VAL A 66 7.39 -12.98 2.70
C VAL A 66 6.89 -12.26 3.95
N VAL A 67 5.68 -11.70 3.88
CA VAL A 67 5.00 -11.14 5.06
C VAL A 67 4.14 -12.23 5.68
N PHE A 68 4.36 -12.53 6.96
CA PHE A 68 3.59 -13.54 7.66
C PHE A 68 2.20 -13.05 8.07
N LYS A 69 1.29 -13.99 8.29
CA LYS A 69 -0.13 -13.75 8.60
C LYS A 69 -0.32 -12.79 9.76
N ASP A 70 0.43 -12.98 10.85
CA ASP A 70 0.35 -12.16 12.06
C ASP A 70 0.63 -10.67 11.80
N LYS A 71 1.53 -10.36 10.85
CA LYS A 71 1.84 -8.99 10.43
C LYS A 71 0.72 -8.40 9.58
N VAL A 72 0.15 -9.18 8.67
CA VAL A 72 -0.99 -8.75 7.85
C VAL A 72 -2.21 -8.48 8.72
N ASP A 73 -2.53 -9.40 9.63
CA ASP A 73 -3.65 -9.29 10.57
C ASP A 73 -3.50 -8.02 11.44
N LEU A 74 -2.27 -7.73 11.91
CA LEU A 74 -2.01 -6.51 12.67
C LEU A 74 -2.22 -5.23 11.84
N ILE A 75 -1.78 -5.19 10.58
CA ILE A 75 -2.05 -4.04 9.70
C ILE A 75 -3.55 -3.85 9.51
N GLN A 76 -4.30 -4.94 9.27
CA GLN A 76 -5.75 -4.87 9.11
C GLN A 76 -6.44 -4.32 10.35
N ASN A 77 -6.04 -4.77 11.55
CA ASN A 77 -6.58 -4.25 12.80
C ASN A 77 -6.31 -2.75 12.98
N ILE A 78 -5.11 -2.28 12.62
CA ILE A 78 -4.77 -0.85 12.63
C ILE A 78 -5.68 -0.06 11.67
N LEU A 79 -5.90 -0.59 10.46
CA LEU A 79 -6.75 0.05 9.46
C LEU A 79 -8.22 0.12 9.86
N VAL A 80 -8.72 -0.89 10.58
CA VAL A 80 -10.06 -0.92 11.18
C VAL A 80 -10.16 0.13 12.29
N ALA A 81 -9.23 0.11 13.25
CA ALA A 81 -9.21 1.08 14.35
C ALA A 81 -9.15 2.54 13.85
N HIS A 82 -8.31 2.84 12.84
CA HIS A 82 -8.28 4.16 12.20
C HIS A 82 -9.63 4.52 11.55
N ARG A 83 -10.34 3.56 10.97
CA ARG A 83 -11.65 3.81 10.34
C ARG A 83 -12.70 4.18 11.37
N GLU A 84 -12.65 3.57 12.55
CA GLU A 84 -13.61 3.75 13.64
C GLU A 84 -13.30 4.95 14.53
N ALA A 85 -12.03 5.37 14.62
CA ALA A 85 -11.61 6.52 15.43
C ALA A 85 -12.33 7.82 15.02
N GLU A 86 -12.73 8.63 16.00
CA GLU A 86 -13.31 9.95 15.77
C GLU A 86 -12.27 10.90 15.14
N GLU A 87 -11.08 10.94 15.73
CA GLU A 87 -9.94 11.67 15.18
C GLU A 87 -9.15 10.79 14.19
N LYS A 88 -8.98 11.29 12.96
CA LYS A 88 -8.20 10.59 11.92
C LYS A 88 -6.72 10.91 12.05
N ASN A 89 -6.02 10.18 12.92
CA ASN A 89 -4.56 10.26 13.04
C ASN A 89 -3.88 9.15 12.23
N PHE A 90 -2.91 9.54 11.39
CA PHE A 90 -2.16 8.60 10.55
C PHE A 90 -0.95 7.99 11.23
N ASN A 91 -0.51 8.55 12.38
CA ASN A 91 0.47 7.91 13.24
C ASN A 91 -0.16 6.66 13.86
N ILE A 92 0.30 5.47 13.46
CA ILE A 92 -0.29 4.20 13.89
C ILE A 92 -0.01 3.88 15.36
N LEU A 93 0.86 4.65 16.03
CA LEU A 93 1.09 4.56 17.47
C LEU A 93 0.07 5.37 18.30
N HIS A 94 -0.68 6.26 17.66
CA HIS A 94 -1.66 7.12 18.34
C HIS A 94 -2.81 6.30 18.94
N GLY A 95 -3.19 6.60 20.18
CA GLY A 95 -4.27 5.89 20.91
C GLY A 95 -3.96 4.44 21.31
N ALA A 96 -2.81 3.87 20.90
CA ALA A 96 -2.44 2.50 21.21
C ALA A 96 -1.93 2.36 22.66
N ASN A 97 -2.37 1.31 23.36
CA ASN A 97 -1.81 0.94 24.67
C ASN A 97 -0.38 0.37 24.54
N SER A 98 0.33 0.23 25.65
CA SER A 98 1.74 -0.20 25.68
C SER A 98 1.99 -1.55 24.97
N LYS A 99 1.10 -2.53 25.15
CA LYS A 99 1.20 -3.85 24.51
C LYS A 99 1.04 -3.75 23.00
N VAL A 100 0.04 -2.99 22.54
CA VAL A 100 -0.22 -2.77 21.10
C VAL A 100 0.93 -1.99 20.46
N LYS A 101 1.42 -0.92 21.11
CA LYS A 101 2.59 -0.15 20.63
C LYS A 101 3.80 -1.03 20.41
N LYS A 102 4.14 -1.91 21.37
CA LYS A 102 5.26 -2.86 21.22
C LYS A 102 5.08 -3.78 20.01
N ASN A 103 3.87 -4.29 19.78
CA ASN A 103 3.58 -5.13 18.62
C ASN A 103 3.72 -4.37 17.30
N ILE A 104 3.24 -3.12 17.26
CA ILE A 104 3.39 -2.23 16.11
C ILE A 104 4.86 -1.97 15.82
N ILE A 105 5.66 -1.56 16.80
CA ILE A 105 7.09 -1.30 16.63
C ILE A 105 7.82 -2.54 16.09
N ASN A 106 7.54 -3.72 16.66
CA ASN A 106 8.14 -4.98 16.21
C ASN A 106 7.74 -5.33 14.77
N MET A 107 6.47 -5.11 14.40
CA MET A 107 6.01 -5.26 13.03
C MET A 107 6.73 -4.27 12.11
N SER A 108 6.83 -3.00 12.50
CA SER A 108 7.45 -1.97 11.67
C SER A 108 8.92 -2.26 11.41
N ARG A 109 9.68 -2.70 12.41
CA ARG A 109 11.08 -3.14 12.21
C ARG A 109 11.17 -4.33 11.26
N ALA A 110 10.26 -5.29 11.35
CA ALA A 110 10.25 -6.46 10.47
C ALA A 110 9.88 -6.11 9.01
N LEU A 111 9.05 -5.09 8.80
CA LEU A 111 8.56 -4.64 7.49
C LEU A 111 9.41 -3.51 6.88
N ALA A 112 10.22 -2.80 7.67
CA ALA A 112 11.08 -1.72 7.21
C ALA A 112 11.96 -2.04 5.99
N PRO A 113 12.61 -3.23 5.89
CA PRO A 113 13.45 -3.53 4.73
C PRO A 113 12.66 -3.92 3.48
N LEU A 114 11.32 -3.97 3.53
CA LEU A 114 10.51 -4.34 2.36
C LEU A 114 10.49 -3.24 1.32
N LYS A 115 10.92 -3.59 0.10
CA LYS A 115 10.78 -2.76 -1.10
C LYS A 115 9.94 -3.50 -2.13
N PHE A 116 8.92 -2.83 -2.62
CA PHE A 116 8.07 -3.32 -3.70
C PHE A 116 8.54 -2.69 -5.01
N VAL A 117 8.79 -3.51 -6.01
CA VAL A 117 9.21 -3.09 -7.36
C VAL A 117 8.18 -3.60 -8.34
N ILE A 118 7.59 -2.68 -9.12
CA ILE A 118 6.64 -2.99 -10.18
C ILE A 118 7.32 -2.69 -11.50
N THR A 119 7.35 -3.66 -12.41
CA THR A 119 7.89 -3.49 -13.75
C THR A 119 6.85 -3.92 -14.79
N PRO A 120 6.76 -3.27 -15.95
CA PRO A 120 6.05 -3.85 -17.07
C PRO A 120 6.77 -5.11 -17.57
N GLN A 121 6.02 -6.02 -18.18
CA GLN A 121 6.59 -7.21 -18.81
C GLN A 121 7.20 -6.91 -20.18
N ASN A 122 6.67 -5.89 -20.87
CA ASN A 122 7.25 -5.35 -22.09
C ASN A 122 8.06 -4.08 -21.75
N PRO A 123 9.37 -4.04 -22.03
CA PRO A 123 10.23 -2.90 -21.71
C PRO A 123 9.80 -1.57 -22.36
N ASN A 124 9.04 -1.62 -23.45
CA ASN A 124 8.55 -0.42 -24.13
C ASN A 124 7.39 0.26 -23.40
N ASP A 125 6.82 -0.37 -22.37
CA ASP A 125 5.68 0.17 -21.61
C ASP A 125 6.13 1.04 -20.41
N GLY A 126 7.43 1.26 -20.22
CA GLY A 126 8.01 2.14 -19.21
C GLY A 126 9.01 1.46 -18.27
N GLU A 127 9.59 2.25 -17.36
CA GLU A 127 10.63 1.76 -16.44
C GLU A 127 10.08 1.07 -15.19
N GLY A 128 8.77 1.20 -14.94
CA GLY A 128 8.17 0.78 -13.70
C GLY A 128 8.33 1.79 -12.56
N PHE A 129 8.07 1.34 -11.33
CA PHE A 129 8.19 2.17 -10.13
C PHE A 129 8.42 1.31 -8.88
N SER A 130 8.78 1.96 -7.77
CA SER A 130 8.96 1.26 -6.50
C SER A 130 8.47 2.07 -5.31
N PHE A 131 8.12 1.38 -4.22
CA PHE A 131 7.68 1.98 -2.98
C PHE A 131 8.01 1.08 -1.78
N THR A 132 7.95 1.64 -0.58
CA THR A 132 8.21 0.97 0.70
C THR A 132 6.93 0.87 1.54
N VAL A 133 7.00 0.15 2.67
CA VAL A 133 5.85 0.00 3.57
C VAL A 133 5.50 1.29 4.31
N PHE A 134 6.50 2.08 4.68
CA PHE A 134 6.36 3.26 5.53
C PHE A 134 6.75 4.53 4.78
N GLU A 135 5.96 5.58 4.99
CA GLU A 135 6.30 6.97 4.65
C GLU A 135 7.18 7.56 5.73
N THR A 136 6.82 7.33 7.00
CA THR A 136 7.59 7.75 8.18
C THR A 136 7.80 6.55 9.09
N LEU A 137 9.04 6.37 9.53
CA LEU A 137 9.43 5.33 10.48
C LEU A 137 10.46 5.91 11.46
N GLU A 138 9.95 6.60 12.47
CA GLU A 138 10.70 7.22 13.55
C GLU A 138 10.22 6.64 14.90
N ASP A 139 10.93 6.94 15.99
CA ASP A 139 10.70 6.30 17.29
C ASP A 139 9.27 6.52 17.82
N ASP A 140 8.71 7.72 17.66
CA ASP A 140 7.38 8.09 18.14
C ASP A 140 6.33 8.28 17.02
N VAL A 141 6.77 8.24 15.76
CA VAL A 141 5.92 8.50 14.59
C VAL A 141 6.12 7.41 13.56
N ILE A 142 5.07 6.60 13.35
CA ILE A 142 5.05 5.58 12.31
C ILE A 142 3.84 5.83 11.41
N ILE A 143 4.09 6.03 10.12
CA ILE A 143 3.05 6.32 9.12
C ILE A 143 3.24 5.36 7.95
N PHE A 144 2.19 4.61 7.62
CA PHE A 144 2.21 3.75 6.43
C PHE A 144 2.29 4.60 5.17
N ASN A 145 3.06 4.13 4.19
CA ASN A 145 3.07 4.70 2.87
C ASN A 145 1.65 4.61 2.24
N PRO A 146 1.04 5.73 1.80
CA PRO A 146 -0.29 5.72 1.21
C PRO A 146 -0.42 4.79 0.00
N ILE A 147 0.64 4.64 -0.80
CA ILE A 147 0.68 3.74 -1.96
C ILE A 147 0.66 2.28 -1.53
N PHE A 148 1.42 1.92 -0.49
CA PHE A 148 1.37 0.58 0.08
C PHE A 148 -0.04 0.22 0.55
N ILE A 149 -0.70 1.13 1.27
CA ILE A 149 -2.08 0.91 1.73
C ILE A 149 -3.07 0.85 0.56
N ALA A 150 -2.95 1.74 -0.42
CA ALA A 150 -3.81 1.78 -1.59
C ALA A 150 -3.79 0.46 -2.38
N LEU A 151 -2.58 -0.06 -2.65
CA LEU A 151 -2.40 -1.24 -3.51
C LEU A 151 -2.73 -2.55 -2.78
N PHE A 152 -2.38 -2.68 -1.51
CA PHE A 152 -2.52 -3.94 -0.78
C PHE A 152 -3.83 -4.07 0.02
N PHE A 153 -4.39 -2.97 0.53
CA PHE A 153 -5.48 -3.03 1.51
C PHE A 153 -6.75 -2.29 1.14
N CYS A 154 -6.68 -1.23 0.32
CA CYS A 154 -7.89 -0.49 -0.10
C CYS A 154 -8.66 -1.27 -1.15
N SER A 155 -9.74 -0.73 -1.74
CA SER A 155 -10.47 -1.37 -2.87
C SER A 155 -9.90 -0.92 -4.22
N THR A 156 -10.17 -1.64 -5.31
CA THR A 156 -9.79 -1.15 -6.66
C THR A 156 -10.48 0.18 -6.97
N GLU A 157 -11.68 0.38 -6.42
CA GLU A 157 -12.43 1.63 -6.52
C GLU A 157 -11.70 2.82 -5.86
N PHE A 158 -11.00 2.59 -4.75
CA PHE A 158 -10.15 3.62 -4.12
C PHE A 158 -9.09 4.12 -5.11
N THR A 159 -8.37 3.21 -5.77
CA THR A 159 -7.34 3.57 -6.75
C THR A 159 -7.95 4.29 -7.96
N LYS A 160 -9.10 3.82 -8.46
CA LYS A 160 -9.82 4.49 -9.57
C LYS A 160 -10.18 5.93 -9.20
N LYS A 161 -10.68 6.18 -7.98
CA LYS A 161 -10.99 7.53 -7.49
C LYS A 161 -9.75 8.40 -7.38
N ALA A 162 -8.64 7.85 -6.88
CA ALA A 162 -7.38 8.59 -6.78
C ALA A 162 -6.84 8.99 -8.15
N ILE A 163 -6.85 8.09 -9.14
CA ILE A 163 -6.40 8.38 -10.51
C ILE A 163 -7.30 9.43 -11.18
N LYS A 164 -8.62 9.40 -10.93
CA LYS A 164 -9.58 10.35 -11.53
C LYS A 164 -9.68 11.69 -10.79
N TYR A 165 -8.95 11.86 -9.69
CA TYR A 165 -8.97 13.09 -8.93
C TYR A 165 -8.51 14.27 -9.78
N GLN A 166 -9.13 15.43 -9.57
CA GLN A 166 -8.77 16.68 -10.26
C GLN A 166 -8.15 17.62 -9.22
N ILE A 167 -6.95 18.11 -9.52
CA ILE A 167 -6.24 19.13 -8.73
C ILE A 167 -6.83 20.49 -9.07
#